data_AF-A0A660A8A4-F1
#
_entry.id   AF-A0A660A8A4-F1
#
_cell.length_a   1.000
_cell.length_b   1.000
_cell.length_c   1.000
_cell.angle_alpha   90.00
_cell.angle_beta   90.00
_cell.angle_gamma   90.00
#
_symmetry.space_group_name_H-M   'P 1'
#
loop_
_entity.id
_entity.type
_entity.pdbx_description
1 polymer ?
#
loop_
_entity_poly.entity_id
_entity_poly.type
_entity_poly.pdbx_seq_one_letter_code
_entity_poly.pdbx_strand_id
1 'polypeptide(L)'
;FTDFIDCSKFLIAEKYTSAEHLYAEGGSAGGLLMGAIVNMAPELYNGVIAQVPFVDVITTMLDDTIPLTTGEYDEWGNPNEKKYYDYMLSSSPYDQVKAQGYPNMYVSTGLHDSQVQYFEPAKWVAKLRVLKTNNKQL
;
A
#
# COMPACT_ATOMS: atom_id res chain seq x y z
N PHE A 1 -6.29 0.32 8.64
CA PHE A 1 -6.34 -0.65 7.52
C PHE A 1 -7.37 -1.75 7.75
N THR A 2 -7.42 -2.35 8.94
CA THR A 2 -8.37 -3.41 9.31
C THR A 2 -9.83 -3.02 9.08
N ASP A 3 -10.21 -1.78 9.36
CA ASP A 3 -11.58 -1.30 9.13
C ASP A 3 -12.01 -1.43 7.66
N PHE A 4 -11.11 -1.13 6.72
CA PHE A 4 -11.39 -1.27 5.28
C PHE A 4 -11.56 -2.74 4.88
N ILE A 5 -10.76 -3.63 5.48
CA ILE A 5 -10.86 -5.09 5.31
C ILE A 5 -12.19 -5.59 5.90
N ASP A 6 -12.60 -5.09 7.06
CA ASP A 6 -13.84 -5.49 7.71
C ASP A 6 -15.07 -5.00 6.94
N CYS A 7 -15.04 -3.77 6.39
CA CYS A 7 -16.04 -3.30 5.43
C CYS A 7 -16.11 -4.22 4.19
N SER A 8 -14.95 -4.63 3.65
CA SER A 8 -14.88 -5.54 2.50
C SER A 8 -15.53 -6.89 2.82
N LYS A 9 -15.19 -7.48 3.98
CA LYS A 9 -15.78 -8.73 4.47
C LYS A 9 -17.27 -8.61 4.70
N PHE A 10 -17.73 -7.51 5.28
CA PHE A 10 -19.15 -7.24 5.52
C PHE A 10 -19.93 -7.22 4.20
N LEU A 11 -19.46 -6.49 3.19
CA LEU A 11 -20.13 -6.42 1.89
C LEU A 11 -20.21 -7.78 1.19
N ILE A 12 -19.17 -8.62 1.33
CA ILE A 12 -19.19 -10.00 0.83
C ILE A 12 -20.19 -10.87 1.61
N ALA A 13 -20.20 -10.77 2.94
CA ALA A 13 -21.09 -11.55 3.81
C ALA A 13 -22.57 -11.24 3.56
N GLU A 14 -22.89 -9.95 3.37
CA GLU A 14 -24.22 -9.46 3.03
C GLU A 14 -24.58 -9.65 1.55
N LYS A 15 -23.70 -10.29 0.76
CA LYS A 15 -23.91 -10.63 -0.66
C LYS A 15 -24.13 -9.42 -1.57
N TYR A 16 -23.59 -8.25 -1.21
CA TYR A 16 -23.50 -7.12 -2.12
C TYR A 16 -22.48 -7.34 -3.24
N THR A 17 -21.48 -8.19 -2.99
CA THR A 17 -20.43 -8.57 -3.94
C THR A 17 -19.83 -9.94 -3.57
N SER A 18 -18.80 -10.37 -4.29
CA SER A 18 -17.96 -11.52 -3.97
C SER A 18 -16.48 -11.18 -4.16
N ALA A 19 -15.55 -12.01 -3.67
CA ALA A 19 -14.12 -11.77 -3.86
C ALA A 19 -13.72 -11.68 -5.35
N GLU A 20 -14.45 -12.37 -6.24
CA GLU A 20 -14.27 -12.32 -7.69
C GLU A 20 -14.76 -11.02 -8.32
N HIS A 21 -15.63 -10.27 -7.63
CA HIS A 21 -16.26 -9.04 -8.12
C HIS A 21 -15.96 -7.81 -7.26
N LEU A 22 -15.15 -7.94 -6.22
CA LEU A 22 -14.74 -6.83 -5.37
C LEU A 22 -13.45 -6.20 -5.88
N TYR A 23 -13.48 -4.88 -6.02
CA TYR A 23 -12.34 -4.05 -6.40
C TYR A 23 -12.17 -2.94 -5.37
N ALA A 24 -10.95 -2.44 -5.22
CA ALA A 24 -10.64 -1.32 -4.34
C ALA A 24 -9.80 -0.26 -5.07
N GLU A 25 -9.95 1.00 -4.66
CA GLU A 25 -9.21 2.12 -5.20
C GLU A 25 -8.79 3.07 -4.08
N GLY A 26 -7.59 3.63 -4.19
CA GLY A 26 -7.10 4.68 -3.30
C GLY A 26 -5.85 5.35 -3.87
N GLY A 27 -5.65 6.63 -3.54
CA GLY A 27 -4.51 7.40 -4.01
C GLY A 27 -3.83 8.26 -2.95
N SER A 28 -2.55 8.61 -3.16
CA SER A 28 -1.69 9.30 -2.17
C SER A 28 -1.64 8.49 -0.85
N ALA A 29 -2.08 9.05 0.28
CA ALA A 29 -2.27 8.32 1.55
C ALA A 29 -3.34 7.20 1.44
N GLY A 30 -4.31 7.31 0.54
CA GLY A 30 -5.19 6.20 0.18
C GLY A 30 -4.46 5.08 -0.57
N GLY A 31 -3.34 5.38 -1.21
CA GLY A 31 -2.45 4.39 -1.82
C GLY A 31 -1.66 3.59 -0.78
N LEU A 32 -1.31 4.20 0.37
CA LEU A 32 -0.82 3.48 1.56
C LEU A 32 -1.85 2.43 2.02
N LEU A 33 -3.13 2.83 2.11
CA LEU A 33 -4.23 1.90 2.40
C LEU A 33 -4.28 0.75 1.39
N MET A 34 -4.23 1.03 0.08
CA MET A 34 -4.22 -0.01 -0.96
C MET A 34 -3.03 -0.96 -0.79
N GLY A 35 -1.82 -0.44 -0.59
CA GLY A 35 -0.62 -1.25 -0.39
C GLY A 35 -0.70 -2.14 0.86
N ALA A 36 -1.25 -1.63 1.96
CA ALA A 36 -1.42 -2.39 3.18
C ALA A 36 -2.43 -3.54 3.02
N ILE A 37 -3.62 -3.27 2.46
CA ILE A 37 -4.68 -4.29 2.36
C ILE A 37 -4.31 -5.43 1.41
N VAL A 38 -3.55 -5.18 0.34
CA VAL A 38 -3.10 -6.26 -0.56
C VAL A 38 -1.99 -7.12 0.05
N ASN A 39 -1.27 -6.63 1.06
CA ASN A 39 -0.36 -7.47 1.85
C ASN A 39 -1.12 -8.29 2.90
N MET A 40 -2.14 -7.70 3.53
CA MET A 40 -2.86 -8.28 4.68
C MET A 40 -3.96 -9.26 4.29
N ALA A 41 -4.75 -8.94 3.25
CA ALA A 41 -5.93 -9.72 2.82
C ALA A 41 -6.09 -9.71 1.28
N PRO A 42 -5.06 -10.13 0.50
CA PRO A 42 -5.10 -10.11 -0.96
C PRO A 42 -6.25 -10.93 -1.57
N GLU A 43 -6.72 -11.94 -0.86
CA GLU A 43 -7.78 -12.86 -1.29
C GLU A 43 -9.16 -12.19 -1.41
N LEU A 44 -9.36 -11.04 -0.78
CA LEU A 44 -10.65 -10.34 -0.82
C LEU A 44 -10.87 -9.57 -2.11
N TYR A 45 -9.81 -9.26 -2.86
CA TYR A 45 -9.87 -8.33 -3.99
C TYR A 45 -9.55 -9.05 -5.31
N ASN A 46 -10.40 -8.85 -6.32
CA ASN A 46 -10.08 -9.31 -7.68
C ASN A 46 -9.07 -8.38 -8.36
N GLY A 47 -9.22 -7.07 -8.12
CA GLY A 47 -8.28 -6.05 -8.58
C GLY A 47 -8.21 -4.80 -7.69
N VAL A 48 -7.09 -4.08 -7.75
CA VAL A 48 -6.84 -2.86 -6.98
C VAL A 48 -6.24 -1.76 -7.84
N ILE A 49 -6.72 -0.53 -7.69
CA ILE A 49 -6.16 0.67 -8.30
C ILE A 49 -5.43 1.48 -7.21
N ALA A 50 -4.12 1.65 -7.36
CA ALA A 50 -3.29 2.42 -6.44
C ALA A 50 -2.70 3.63 -7.19
N GLN A 51 -3.20 4.83 -6.88
CA GLN A 51 -2.81 6.05 -7.59
C GLN A 51 -1.77 6.83 -6.79
N VAL A 52 -0.61 7.15 -7.40
CA VAL A 52 0.49 7.88 -6.73
C VAL A 52 0.71 7.40 -5.28
N PRO A 53 0.86 6.08 -5.04
CA PRO A 53 0.65 5.53 -3.72
C PRO A 53 1.88 5.70 -2.81
N PHE A 54 1.67 6.24 -1.60
CA PHE A 54 2.69 6.29 -0.55
C PHE A 54 2.92 4.88 0.01
N VAL A 55 4.03 4.23 -0.34
CA VAL A 55 4.23 2.78 -0.11
C VAL A 55 5.59 2.43 0.46
N ASP A 56 6.58 3.30 0.34
CA ASP A 56 7.93 3.10 0.88
C ASP A 56 8.10 3.82 2.23
N VAL A 57 7.12 3.62 3.12
CA VAL A 57 6.89 4.43 4.32
C VAL A 57 8.14 4.52 5.19
N ILE A 58 8.83 3.40 5.45
CA ILE A 58 10.01 3.40 6.32
C ILE A 58 11.17 4.13 5.71
N THR A 59 11.50 3.84 4.45
CA THR A 59 12.64 4.49 3.78
C THR A 59 12.40 5.99 3.65
N THR A 60 11.21 6.39 3.19
CA THR A 60 10.85 7.80 2.99
C THR A 60 10.82 8.57 4.31
N MET A 61 10.15 8.03 5.34
CA MET A 61 9.99 8.74 6.62
C MET A 61 11.26 8.78 7.47
N LEU A 62 12.30 8.00 7.13
CA LEU A 62 13.62 8.11 7.75
C LEU A 62 14.48 9.25 7.17
N ASP A 63 14.13 9.75 5.98
CA ASP A 63 14.91 10.75 5.24
C ASP A 63 14.22 12.13 5.28
N ASP A 64 14.78 13.04 6.08
CA ASP A 64 14.26 14.39 6.26
C ASP A 64 14.56 15.34 5.08
N THR A 65 15.32 14.88 4.08
CA THR A 65 15.60 15.64 2.85
C THR A 65 14.50 15.49 1.80
N ILE A 66 13.64 14.47 1.93
CA ILE A 66 12.47 14.28 1.07
C ILE A 66 11.38 15.27 1.47
N PRO A 67 10.76 16.00 0.50
CA PRO A 67 9.65 16.89 0.80
C PRO A 67 8.52 16.20 1.58
N LEU A 68 7.85 16.97 2.45
CA LEU A 68 6.75 16.54 3.34
C LEU A 68 7.14 15.66 4.53
N THR A 69 8.21 14.88 4.49
CA THR A 69 8.60 13.94 5.58
C THR A 69 8.51 14.56 6.97
N THR A 70 9.15 15.72 7.18
CA THR A 70 9.19 16.37 8.50
C THR A 70 7.83 16.91 8.94
N GLY A 71 6.97 17.30 8.01
CA GLY A 71 5.60 17.72 8.28
C GLY A 71 4.65 16.56 8.57
N GLU A 72 4.98 15.35 8.11
CA GLU A 72 4.17 14.15 8.30
C GLU A 72 4.53 13.34 9.56
N TYR A 73 5.56 13.75 10.31
CA TYR A 73 5.88 13.13 11.60
C TYR A 73 4.72 13.20 12.61
N ASP A 74 3.93 14.28 12.58
CA ASP A 74 2.76 14.44 13.45
C ASP A 74 1.57 13.54 13.03
N GLU A 75 1.57 13.04 11.79
CA GLU A 75 0.53 12.15 11.26
C GLU A 75 0.90 10.67 11.46
N TRP A 76 2.07 10.25 10.97
CA TRP A 76 2.47 8.83 10.96
C TRP A 76 3.40 8.45 12.13
N GLY A 77 4.11 9.42 12.68
CA GLY A 77 5.24 9.23 13.59
C GLY A 77 6.60 9.42 12.92
N ASN A 78 7.62 9.61 13.73
CA ASN A 78 9.00 9.76 13.29
C ASN A 78 9.78 8.44 13.46
N PRO A 79 10.06 7.67 12.39
CA PRO A 79 10.73 6.36 12.51
C PRO A 79 12.20 6.46 12.91
N ASN A 80 12.77 7.66 13.08
CA ASN A 80 14.06 7.82 13.76
C ASN A 80 13.97 7.44 15.25
N GLU A 81 12.76 7.40 15.82
CA GLU A 81 12.51 6.84 17.14
C GLU A 81 12.01 5.39 17.01
N LYS A 82 12.67 4.48 17.73
CA LYS A 82 12.41 3.03 17.64
C LYS A 82 10.93 2.64 17.80
N LYS A 83 10.21 3.34 18.68
CA LYS A 83 8.78 3.10 18.92
C LYS A 83 7.96 3.26 17.64
N TYR A 84 8.18 4.34 16.89
CA TYR A 84 7.47 4.59 15.63
C TYR A 84 8.01 3.71 14.52
N TYR A 85 9.33 3.47 14.47
CA TYR A 85 9.93 2.53 13.50
C TYR A 85 9.25 1.17 13.52
N ASP A 86 9.18 0.52 14.71
CA ASP A 86 8.61 -0.81 14.84
C ASP A 86 7.13 -0.84 14.43
N TYR A 87 6.37 0.20 14.79
CA TYR A 87 4.95 0.31 14.46
C TYR A 87 4.72 0.54 12.96
N MET A 88 5.39 1.53 12.37
CA MET A 88 5.28 1.86 10.96
C MET A 88 5.74 0.69 10.08
N LEU A 89 6.80 -0.02 10.49
CA LEU A 89 7.35 -1.15 9.76
C LEU A 89 6.32 -2.27 9.64
N SER A 90 5.50 -2.48 10.67
CA SER A 90 4.46 -3.51 10.69
C SER A 90 3.40 -3.35 9.59
N SER A 91 3.26 -2.13 9.04
CA SER A 91 2.26 -1.81 8.02
C SER A 91 2.82 -1.17 6.74
N SER A 92 4.12 -0.89 6.67
CA SER A 92 4.76 -0.29 5.48
C SER A 92 4.61 -1.21 4.26
N PRO A 93 3.89 -0.80 3.19
CA PRO A 93 3.54 -1.69 2.10
C PRO A 93 4.74 -2.28 1.37
N TYR A 94 5.77 -1.50 1.11
CA TYR A 94 6.99 -1.95 0.46
C TYR A 94 7.72 -3.00 1.30
N ASP A 95 7.86 -2.77 2.60
CA ASP A 95 8.61 -3.64 3.50
C ASP A 95 7.88 -4.96 3.73
N GLN A 96 6.55 -4.94 3.80
CA GLN A 96 5.70 -6.09 4.07
C GLN A 96 5.35 -6.95 2.84
N VAL A 97 5.89 -6.64 1.65
CA VAL A 97 5.75 -7.54 0.49
C VAL A 97 6.40 -8.89 0.78
N LYS A 98 5.63 -9.97 0.60
CA LYS A 98 6.05 -11.35 0.85
C LYS A 98 5.64 -12.29 -0.28
N ALA A 99 6.16 -13.51 -0.27
CA ALA A 99 5.81 -14.51 -1.28
C ALA A 99 4.37 -15.02 -1.08
N GLN A 100 3.43 -14.45 -1.82
CA GLN A 100 2.01 -14.82 -1.81
C GLN A 100 1.30 -14.43 -3.12
N GLY A 101 0.03 -14.83 -3.26
CA GLY A 101 -0.83 -14.32 -4.33
C GLY A 101 -1.23 -12.87 -4.06
N TYR A 102 -1.14 -12.01 -5.08
CA TYR A 102 -1.62 -10.63 -5.06
C TYR A 102 -2.76 -10.44 -6.07
N PRO A 103 -3.68 -9.46 -5.90
CA PRO A 103 -4.73 -9.15 -6.88
C PRO A 103 -4.15 -8.60 -8.20
N ASN A 104 -4.98 -8.47 -9.23
CA ASN A 104 -4.58 -7.65 -10.38
C ASN A 104 -4.42 -6.21 -9.91
N MET A 105 -3.39 -5.48 -10.33
CA MET A 105 -3.25 -4.08 -9.92
C MET A 105 -2.94 -3.17 -11.08
N TYR A 106 -3.49 -1.96 -11.01
CA TYR A 106 -3.04 -0.83 -11.80
C TYR A 106 -2.41 0.18 -10.84
N VAL A 107 -1.15 0.51 -11.07
CA VAL A 107 -0.39 1.46 -10.25
C VAL A 107 0.01 2.64 -11.12
N SER A 108 -0.44 3.84 -10.75
CA SER A 108 -0.04 5.08 -11.43
C SER A 108 0.95 5.88 -10.58
N THR A 109 1.81 6.65 -11.26
CA THR A 109 2.71 7.61 -10.63
C THR A 109 3.05 8.74 -11.60
N GLY A 110 3.67 9.81 -11.12
CA GLY A 110 4.11 10.95 -11.94
C GLY A 110 5.58 11.26 -11.70
N LEU A 111 6.35 11.48 -12.77
CA LEU A 111 7.79 11.79 -12.69
C LEU A 111 8.08 13.06 -11.87
N HIS A 112 7.16 14.02 -11.89
CA HIS A 112 7.26 15.32 -11.22
C HIS A 112 6.23 15.48 -10.09
N ASP A 113 5.74 14.37 -9.54
CA ASP A 113 4.85 14.40 -8.38
C ASP A 113 5.61 14.96 -7.16
N SER A 114 5.04 15.99 -6.53
CA SER A 114 5.64 16.67 -5.38
C SER A 114 5.12 16.13 -4.03
N GLN A 115 4.15 15.22 -4.04
CA GLN A 115 3.58 14.61 -2.84
C GLN A 115 4.20 13.24 -2.59
N VAL A 116 4.13 12.34 -3.58
CA VAL A 116 4.71 10.98 -3.46
C VAL A 116 5.74 10.80 -4.54
N GLN A 117 6.99 10.53 -4.14
CA GLN A 117 8.08 10.43 -5.08
C GLN A 117 7.91 9.23 -6.01
N TYR A 118 8.16 9.42 -7.31
CA TYR A 118 7.88 8.42 -8.35
C TYR A 118 8.55 7.05 -8.10
N PHE A 119 9.66 7.05 -7.37
CA PHE A 119 10.42 5.84 -7.08
C PHE A 119 9.69 4.91 -6.10
N GLU A 120 8.78 5.41 -5.27
CA GLU A 120 8.05 4.57 -4.30
C GLU A 120 7.19 3.52 -5.01
N PRO A 121 6.21 3.89 -5.86
CA PRO A 121 5.45 2.90 -6.63
C PRO A 121 6.32 2.10 -7.59
N ALA A 122 7.38 2.69 -8.16
CA ALA A 122 8.29 1.96 -9.05
C ALA A 122 9.02 0.82 -8.33
N LYS A 123 9.58 1.09 -7.14
CA LYS A 123 10.21 0.08 -6.27
C LYS A 123 9.21 -0.97 -5.82
N TRP A 124 8.01 -0.55 -5.43
CA TRP A 124 6.95 -1.44 -4.95
C TRP A 124 6.49 -2.43 -6.01
N VAL A 125 6.19 -1.95 -7.23
CA VAL A 125 5.81 -2.81 -8.36
C VAL A 125 6.94 -3.78 -8.72
N ALA A 126 8.20 -3.31 -8.72
CA ALA A 126 9.35 -4.19 -8.98
C ALA A 126 9.45 -5.33 -7.95
N LYS A 127 9.35 -5.02 -6.65
CA LYS A 127 9.39 -6.02 -5.57
C LYS A 127 8.21 -7.00 -5.64
N LEU A 128 7.01 -6.51 -5.92
CA LEU A 128 5.82 -7.34 -6.12
C LEU A 128 5.98 -8.33 -7.28
N ARG A 129 6.51 -7.88 -8.43
CA ARG A 129 6.73 -8.77 -9.58
C ARG A 129 7.74 -9.88 -9.29
N VAL A 130 8.73 -9.62 -8.44
CA VAL A 130 9.72 -10.61 -8.02
C VAL A 130 9.13 -11.63 -7.04
N LEU A 131 8.27 -11.19 -6.10
CA LEU A 131 7.83 -12.03 -4.98
C LEU A 131 6.46 -12.68 -5.15
N LYS A 132 5.56 -12.13 -5.97
CA LYS A 132 4.20 -12.69 -6.12
C LYS A 132 4.25 -14.12 -6.67
N THR A 133 3.36 -14.98 -6.17
CA THR A 133 3.34 -16.41 -6.51
C THR A 133 2.27 -16.79 -7.53
N ASN A 134 1.60 -15.81 -8.14
CA ASN A 134 0.53 -16.02 -9.11
C ASN A 134 0.78 -15.26 -10.42
N ASN A 135 -0.08 -15.48 -11.41
CA ASN A 135 0.01 -14.87 -12.74
C ASN A 135 -0.89 -13.64 -12.93
N LYS A 136 -1.42 -13.05 -11.84
CA LYS A 136 -2.21 -11.81 -11.93
C LYS A 136 -1.33 -10.64 -12.39
N GLN A 137 -1.92 -9.71 -13.12
CA GLN A 137 -1.22 -8.60 -13.80
C GLN A 137 -0.95 -7.43 -12.85
N LEU A 138 0.19 -6.75 -13.05
CA LEU A 138 0.65 -5.56 -12.31
C LEU A 138 1.19 -4.51 -13.27
#